data_AF-A0A354X5F6-F1
#
_entry.id   AF-A0A354X5F6-F1
#
_cell.length_a   1.000
_cell.length_b   1.000
_cell.length_c   1.000
_cell.angle_alpha   90.00
_cell.angle_beta   90.00
_cell.angle_gamma   90.00
#
_symmetry.space_group_name_H-M   'P 1'
#
loop_
_entity.id
_entity.type
_entity.pdbx_description
1 polymer ?
#
loop_
_entity_poly.entity_id
_entity_poly.type
_entity_poly.pdbx_seq_one_letter_code
_entity_poly.pdbx_strand_id
1 'polypeptide(L)' 'YIKSCSYPNNKAKNLVKMAQKLVTDFNSQVPSDIDTLLTIPGVGRKTANVMLAVAFD' A
#
# COMPACT_ATOMS: atom_id res chain seq x y z
N TYR A 1 -13.29 -9.68 -5.57
CA TYR A 1 -14.00 -10.22 -4.40
C TYR A 1 -13.48 -9.59 -3.11
N ILE A 2 -13.96 -8.39 -2.71
CA ILE A 2 -13.67 -7.79 -1.38
C ILE A 2 -14.90 -7.04 -0.80
N LYS A 3 -16.11 -7.45 -1.21
CA LYS A 3 -17.36 -6.74 -0.87
C LYS A 3 -17.75 -6.83 0.61
N SER A 4 -17.20 -7.79 1.34
CA SER A 4 -17.39 -7.94 2.79
C SER A 4 -16.72 -6.83 3.60
N CYS A 5 -15.77 -6.10 3.02
CA CYS A 5 -15.08 -4.99 3.69
C CYS A 5 -15.80 -3.66 3.48
N SER A 6 -15.74 -2.78 4.49
CA SER A 6 -16.20 -1.39 4.35
C SER A 6 -15.45 -0.65 3.23
N TYR A 7 -16.19 0.11 2.42
CA TYR A 7 -15.72 0.85 1.24
C TYR A 7 -15.02 0.00 0.17
N PRO A 8 -15.67 -1.06 -0.34
CA PRO A 8 -15.00 -2.08 -1.17
C PRO A 8 -14.56 -1.52 -2.53
N ASN A 9 -15.32 -0.59 -3.12
CA ASN A 9 -14.99 -0.01 -4.43
C ASN A 9 -13.69 0.82 -4.39
N ASN A 10 -13.54 1.66 -3.36
CA ASN A 10 -12.34 2.50 -3.21
C ASN A 10 -11.13 1.66 -2.83
N LYS A 11 -11.30 0.68 -1.94
CA LYS A 11 -10.22 -0.25 -1.57
C LYS A 11 -9.73 -1.06 -2.77
N ALA A 12 -10.64 -1.58 -3.60
CA ALA A 12 -10.26 -2.33 -4.80
C ALA A 12 -9.44 -1.46 -5.77
N LYS A 13 -9.88 -0.22 -6.01
CA LYS A 13 -9.15 0.75 -6.85
C LYS A 13 -7.74 1.03 -6.30
N ASN A 14 -7.62 1.24 -4.98
CA ASN A 14 -6.32 1.49 -4.35
C ASN A 14 -5.38 0.28 -4.43
N LEU A 15 -5.89 -0.93 -4.22
CA LEU A 15 -5.09 -2.16 -4.33
C LEU A 15 -4.52 -2.35 -5.74
N VAL A 16 -5.34 -2.14 -6.78
CA VAL A 16 -4.88 -2.24 -8.17
C VAL A 16 -3.80 -1.19 -8.46
N LYS A 17 -4.02 0.06 -8.07
CA LYS A 17 -3.05 1.15 -8.28
C LYS A 17 -1.76 0.94 -7.49
N MET A 18 -1.85 0.44 -6.26
CA MET A 18 -0.69 0.06 -5.46
C MET A 18 0.13 -1.00 -6.18
N ALA A 19 -0.50 -2.10 -6.62
CA ALA A 19 0.20 -3.18 -7.31
C ALA A 19 0.88 -2.69 -8.60
N GLN A 20 0.20 -1.86 -9.39
CA GLN A 20 0.77 -1.22 -10.57
C GLN A 20 2.01 -0.39 -10.22
N LYS A 21 1.90 0.48 -9.20
CA LYS A 21 3.02 1.33 -8.77
C LYS A 21 4.22 0.53 -8.26
N LEU A 22 3.99 -0.56 -7.52
CA LEU A 22 5.07 -1.42 -7.06
C LEU A 22 5.84 -2.05 -8.23
N VAL A 23 5.13 -2.52 -9.25
CA VAL A 23 5.74 -3.11 -10.44
C VAL A 23 6.51 -2.06 -11.25
N THR A 24 5.95 -0.86 -11.45
CA THR A 24 6.56 0.17 -12.30
C THR A 24 7.72 0.89 -11.62
N ASP A 25 7.57 1.26 -10.34
CA ASP A 25 8.46 2.23 -9.70
C ASP A 25 9.40 1.55 -8.68
N PHE A 26 9.02 0.39 -8.16
CA PHE A 26 9.74 -0.29 -7.06
C PHE A 26 10.18 -1.72 -7.41
N ASN A 27 10.23 -2.07 -8.70
CA ASN A 27 10.66 -3.39 -9.18
C ASN A 27 9.97 -4.56 -8.44
N SER A 28 8.67 -4.42 -8.19
CA SER A 28 7.83 -5.37 -7.44
C SER A 28 8.23 -5.58 -5.97
N GLN A 29 9.01 -4.67 -5.37
CA GLN A 29 9.40 -4.72 -3.96
C GLN A 29 8.68 -3.64 -3.16
N VAL A 30 8.29 -3.98 -1.92
CA VAL A 30 7.72 -3.00 -0.99
C VAL A 30 8.87 -2.20 -0.36
N PRO A 31 8.87 -0.86 -0.45
CA PRO A 31 9.94 -0.07 0.12
C PRO A 31 9.89 -0.06 1.66
N SER A 32 11.06 0.05 2.28
CA SER A 32 11.25 0.07 3.74
C SER A 32 11.43 1.49 4.30
N ASP A 33 11.03 2.51 3.55
CA ASP A 33 11.15 3.92 3.94
C ASP A 33 9.75 4.58 4.02
N ILE A 34 9.58 5.48 5.00
CA ILE A 34 8.27 6.07 5.29
C ILE A 34 7.79 6.99 4.17
N ASP A 35 8.70 7.79 3.59
CA ASP A 35 8.34 8.78 2.58
C ASP A 35 7.93 8.09 1.29
N THR A 36 8.65 7.04 0.91
CA THR A 36 8.30 6.21 -0.26
C THR A 36 7.00 5.44 -0.06
N LEU A 37 6.76 4.86 1.13
CA LEU A 37 5.49 4.19 1.47
C LEU A 37 4.29 5.13 1.40
N LEU A 38 4.44 6.38 1.83
CA LEU A 38 3.40 7.41 1.73
C LEU A 38 3.02 7.76 0.29
N THR A 39 3.90 7.49 -0.68
CA THR A 39 3.58 7.70 -2.10
C THR A 39 2.67 6.61 -2.67
N ILE A 40 2.45 5.51 -1.95
CA ILE A 40 1.67 4.36 -2.43
C ILE A 40 0.16 4.64 -2.27
N PRO A 41 -0.64 4.46 -3.34
CA PRO A 41 -2.08 4.65 -3.27
C PRO A 41 -2.76 3.78 -2.20
N GLY A 42 -3.44 4.41 -1.24
CA GLY A 42 -4.13 3.73 -0.16
C GLY A 42 -3.28 3.50 1.10
N VAL A 43 -2.00 3.87 1.09
CA VAL A 43 -1.13 3.86 2.26
C VAL A 43 -1.09 5.26 2.86
N GLY A 44 -1.64 5.41 4.07
CA GLY A 44 -1.51 6.62 4.86
C GLY A 44 -0.42 6.48 5.92
N ARG A 45 -0.10 7.57 6.63
CA ARG A 45 0.95 7.59 7.67
C ARG A 45 0.79 6.50 8.73
N LYS A 46 -0.44 6.23 9.19
CA LYS A 46 -0.67 5.17 10.17
C LYS A 46 -0.38 3.78 9.58
N THR A 47 -0.80 3.53 8.35
CA THR A 47 -0.53 2.26 7.65
C THR A 47 0.96 2.06 7.41
N ALA A 48 1.66 3.11 6.96
CA ALA A 48 3.11 3.08 6.76
C ALA A 48 3.85 2.76 8.05
N ASN A 49 3.50 3.41 9.16
CA ASN A 49 4.12 3.14 10.47
C ASN A 49 3.91 1.69 10.94
N VAL A 50 2.72 1.12 10.71
CA VAL A 50 2.46 -0.30 11.06
C VAL A 50 3.25 -1.24 10.15
N MET A 51 3.39 -0.93 8.87
CA MET A 51 4.21 -1.72 7.95
C MET A 51 5.67 -1.76 8.39
N LEU A 52 6.26 -0.60 8.67
CA LEU A 52 7.65 -0.51 9.12
C LEU A 52 7.88 -1.28 10.43
N ALA A 53 6.97 -1.15 11.39
CA ALA A 53 7.09 -1.82 12.69
C ALA A 53 6.78 -3.33 12.71
N VAL A 54 6.21 -3.90 11.64
CA VAL A 54 5.78 -5.32 11.63
C VAL A 54 6.44 -6.13 10.52
N ALA A 55 6.72 -5.52 9.36
CA ALA A 55 7.27 -6.22 8.20
C ALA A 55 8.78 -6.01 8.02
N PHE A 56 9.36 -5.00 8.68
CA PHE A 56 10.77 -4.62 8.51
C PHE A 56 11.55 -4.52 9.84
N ASP A 57 10.89 -4.79 10.98
CA ASP A 57 11.49 -4.95 12.32
C ASP A 57 11.73 -6.43 12.65
#